data_AF-Q950S4-F1
#
_entry.id   AF-Q950S4-F1
#
_cell.length_a   1.000
_cell.length_b   1.000
_cell.length_c   1.000
_cell.angle_alpha   90.00
_cell.angle_beta   90.00
_cell.angle_gamma   90.00
#
_symmetry.space_group_name_H-M   'P 1'
#
loop_
_entity.id
_entity.type
_entity.pdbx_description
1 polymer ?
#
loop_
_entity_poly.entity_id
_entity_poly.type
_entity_poly.pdbx_seq_one_letter_code
_entity_poly.pdbx_strand_id
1 'polypeptide(L)'
;MPGVYCIVGNDEQFYIGSSRSIGMRLRNHYYHSSIAPNRHPVLYNYINNYGWSSIKVGVLIVSINHLHRYLELHRINPSMTDLKLLDTLTMYESLCLEQYFLDKFQPGLNSQELVAKGGLPNKGPLGIPWSQSKRDAHSLSTRGRQFNASHIERLSDAQKGKRLSQETRDKMSGSHGGAKIYSVNVTTGDKTFFDTKSIRLRMDSPYRVNLLLVLNMGYL
;
A
#
# COMPACT_ATOMS: atom_id res chain seq x y z
N MET A 1 15.55 1.94 17.93
CA MET A 1 15.81 3.13 17.08
C MET A 1 15.05 2.97 15.77
N PRO A 2 14.41 4.05 15.28
CA PRO A 2 13.84 4.10 13.94
C PRO A 2 14.95 4.30 12.90
N GLY A 3 14.72 3.85 11.66
CA GLY A 3 15.69 4.02 10.59
C GLY A 3 15.52 3.04 9.44
N VAL A 4 16.48 3.08 8.53
CA VAL A 4 16.59 2.18 7.38
C VAL A 4 17.78 1.25 7.60
N TYR A 5 17.56 -0.04 7.34
CA TYR A 5 18.55 -1.09 7.46
C TYR A 5 18.64 -1.87 6.15
N CYS A 6 19.71 -2.63 6.01
CA CYS A 6 19.88 -3.61 4.95
C CYS A 6 20.19 -4.99 5.53
N ILE A 7 19.76 -6.02 4.80
CA ILE A 7 20.11 -7.42 5.02
C ILE A 7 20.89 -7.86 3.78
N VAL A 8 22.14 -8.25 3.96
CA VAL A 8 23.10 -8.51 2.88
C VAL A 8 23.49 -9.98 2.91
N GLY A 9 23.32 -10.63 1.77
CA GLY A 9 23.79 -11.99 1.52
C GLY A 9 25.24 -12.04 1.05
N ASN A 10 25.78 -13.23 0.85
CA ASN A 10 27.18 -13.41 0.45
C ASN A 10 27.44 -13.12 -1.04
N ASP A 11 26.40 -13.16 -1.88
CA ASP A 11 26.43 -12.97 -3.33
C ASP A 11 26.12 -11.52 -3.74
N GLU A 12 26.42 -10.57 -2.84
CA GLU A 12 26.11 -9.14 -3.00
C GLU A 12 24.62 -8.83 -3.21
N GLN A 13 23.72 -9.82 -3.05
CA GLN A 13 22.29 -9.58 -3.00
C GLN A 13 21.95 -8.99 -1.65
N PHE A 14 21.11 -7.96 -1.65
CA PHE A 14 20.67 -7.32 -0.42
C PHE A 14 19.20 -6.94 -0.49
N TYR A 15 18.63 -6.79 0.70
CA TYR A 15 17.30 -6.28 0.97
C TYR A 15 17.44 -4.97 1.75
N ILE A 16 16.58 -4.00 1.47
CA ILE A 16 16.45 -2.76 2.20
C ILE A 16 15.06 -2.69 2.82
N GLY A 17 14.97 -2.25 4.07
CA GLY A 17 13.71 -1.98 4.73
C GLY A 17 13.82 -0.88 5.78
N SER A 18 12.70 -0.27 6.14
CA SER A 18 12.60 0.65 7.28
C SER A 18 11.83 0.08 8.47
N SER A 19 12.02 0.68 9.64
CA SER A 19 11.19 0.39 10.82
C SER A 19 11.27 1.50 11.87
N ARG A 20 10.26 1.55 12.76
CA ARG A 20 10.30 2.30 14.04
C ARG A 20 11.30 1.71 15.02
N SER A 21 11.55 0.42 14.92
CA SER A 21 12.47 -0.31 15.78
C SER A 21 13.18 -1.36 14.94
N ILE A 22 14.35 -1.00 14.43
CA ILE A 22 15.18 -1.89 13.60
C ILE A 22 15.41 -3.22 14.32
N GLY A 23 15.81 -3.21 15.59
CA GLY A 23 16.02 -4.44 16.36
C GLY A 23 14.78 -5.33 16.46
N MET A 24 13.59 -4.75 16.66
CA MET A 24 12.34 -5.53 16.66
C MET A 24 12.04 -6.11 15.28
N ARG A 25 12.26 -5.32 14.23
CA ARG A 25 12.01 -5.74 12.85
C ARG A 25 12.93 -6.88 12.42
N LEU A 26 14.20 -6.84 12.81
CA LEU A 26 15.16 -7.91 12.53
C LEU A 26 14.78 -9.21 13.25
N ARG A 27 14.35 -9.16 14.52
CA ARG A 27 13.80 -10.33 15.22
C ARG A 27 12.58 -10.89 14.51
N ASN A 28 11.70 -10.03 14.01
CA ASN A 28 10.54 -10.45 13.23
C ASN A 28 10.96 -11.11 11.91
N HIS A 29 11.99 -10.63 11.23
CA HIS A 29 12.53 -11.30 10.05
C HIS A 29 13.05 -12.70 10.40
N TYR A 30 13.83 -12.82 11.48
CA TYR A 30 14.33 -14.11 11.97
C TYR A 30 13.22 -15.12 12.25
N TYR A 31 12.19 -14.69 12.96
CA TYR A 31 11.06 -15.56 13.28
C TYR A 31 10.22 -15.90 12.05
N HIS A 32 9.89 -14.91 11.21
CA HIS A 32 8.95 -15.10 10.11
C HIS A 32 9.55 -15.73 8.85
N SER A 33 10.87 -15.76 8.68
CA SER A 33 11.47 -16.41 7.51
C SER A 33 11.09 -17.88 7.42
N SER A 34 11.01 -18.58 8.55
CA SER A 34 10.64 -20.00 8.62
C SER A 34 9.12 -20.23 8.65
N ILE A 35 8.37 -19.45 9.42
CA ILE A 35 6.94 -19.73 9.65
C ILE A 35 5.98 -19.06 8.66
N ALA A 36 6.44 -18.01 7.96
CA ALA A 36 5.60 -17.19 7.09
C ALA A 36 6.39 -16.70 5.86
N PRO A 37 6.94 -17.61 5.03
CA PRO A 37 7.81 -17.28 3.90
C PRO A 37 7.14 -16.30 2.91
N ASN A 38 5.82 -16.38 2.77
CA ASN A 38 5.03 -15.53 1.86
C ASN A 38 4.95 -14.05 2.27
N ARG A 39 5.45 -13.64 3.45
CA ARG A 39 5.44 -12.22 3.85
C ARG A 39 6.46 -11.38 3.10
N HIS A 40 7.63 -11.96 2.82
CA HIS A 40 8.71 -11.36 2.04
C HIS A 40 9.31 -12.46 1.17
N PRO A 41 8.60 -12.91 0.12
CA PRO A 41 8.91 -14.17 -0.54
C PRO A 41 10.34 -14.23 -1.09
N VAL A 42 10.84 -13.14 -1.69
CA VAL A 42 12.19 -13.09 -2.25
C VAL A 42 13.25 -13.20 -1.14
N LEU A 43 13.18 -12.31 -0.15
CA LEU A 43 14.10 -12.30 1.00
C LEU A 43 14.05 -13.61 1.81
N TYR A 44 12.85 -14.11 2.12
CA TYR A 44 12.70 -15.29 2.98
C TYR A 44 13.08 -16.58 2.28
N ASN A 45 12.82 -16.70 0.97
CA ASN A 45 13.36 -17.82 0.21
C ASN A 45 14.89 -17.78 0.17
N TYR A 46 15.49 -16.60 -0.01
CA TYR A 46 16.93 -16.42 0.05
C TYR A 46 17.49 -16.89 1.41
N ILE A 47 16.94 -16.37 2.52
CA ILE A 47 17.37 -16.73 3.87
C ILE A 47 17.18 -18.23 4.15
N ASN A 48 16.08 -18.84 3.69
CA ASN A 48 15.83 -20.26 3.92
C ASN A 48 16.76 -21.16 3.08
N ASN A 49 17.21 -20.70 1.92
CA ASN A 49 18.14 -21.44 1.07
C ASN A 49 19.58 -21.41 1.59
N TYR A 50 20.04 -20.26 2.09
CA TYR A 50 21.45 -20.08 2.50
C TYR A 50 21.66 -20.06 4.03
N GLY A 51 20.59 -19.93 4.81
CA GLY A 51 20.60 -19.89 6.27
C GLY A 51 21.02 -18.53 6.84
N TRP A 52 20.57 -18.23 8.07
CA TRP A 52 20.87 -16.98 8.77
C TRP A 52 22.37 -16.75 9.05
N SER A 53 23.19 -17.82 9.08
CA SER A 53 24.65 -17.72 9.21
C SER A 53 25.33 -17.07 8.01
N SER A 54 24.68 -17.06 6.84
CA SER A 54 25.17 -16.42 5.61
C SER A 54 24.78 -14.95 5.48
N ILE A 55 24.06 -14.42 6.47
CA ILE A 55 23.42 -13.10 6.40
C ILE A 55 24.16 -12.10 7.27
N LYS A 56 24.46 -10.93 6.69
CA LYS A 56 24.94 -9.75 7.41
C LYS A 56 23.83 -8.71 7.49
N VAL A 57 23.81 -7.93 8.56
CA VAL A 57 22.84 -6.85 8.74
C VAL A 57 23.59 -5.55 8.94
N GLY A 58 23.17 -4.51 8.20
CA GLY A 58 23.69 -3.16 8.30
C GLY A 58 22.59 -2.16 8.62
N VAL A 59 22.94 -1.08 9.33
CA VAL A 59 22.08 0.09 9.47
C VAL A 59 22.56 1.14 8.48
N LEU A 60 21.70 1.56 7.55
CA LEU A 60 22.02 2.56 6.54
C LEU A 60 21.90 3.97 7.10
N ILE A 61 20.82 4.22 7.83
CA ILE A 61 20.56 5.49 8.49
C ILE A 61 19.66 5.30 9.71
N VAL A 62 19.95 6.04 10.77
CA VAL A 62 19.07 6.18 11.94
C VAL A 62 18.23 7.43 11.73
N SER A 63 16.90 7.26 11.65
CA SER A 63 15.98 8.38 11.44
C SER A 63 15.69 9.11 12.75
N ILE A 64 15.12 10.32 12.64
CA ILE A 64 14.71 11.09 13.81
C ILE A 64 13.51 10.41 14.46
N ASN A 65 13.64 10.06 15.73
CA ASN A 65 12.48 9.74 16.56
C ASN A 65 11.82 11.07 16.98
N HIS A 66 10.78 11.48 16.27
CA HIS A 66 10.16 12.78 16.46
C HIS A 66 9.51 12.92 17.84
N LEU A 67 9.01 11.83 18.43
CA LEU A 67 8.51 11.84 19.80
C LEU A 67 9.64 12.13 20.78
N HIS A 68 10.75 11.40 20.66
CA HIS A 68 11.90 11.64 21.51
C HIS A 68 12.43 13.06 21.36
N ARG A 69 12.57 13.53 20.11
CA ARG A 69 13.03 14.87 19.81
C ARG A 69 12.10 15.95 20.35
N TYR A 70 10.78 15.73 20.29
CA TYR A 70 9.80 16.63 20.89
C TYR A 70 9.99 16.72 22.41
N LEU A 71 10.12 15.58 23.10
CA LEU A 71 10.31 15.54 24.55
C LEU A 71 11.65 16.16 25.01
N GLU A 72 12.69 16.10 24.18
CA GLU A 72 13.96 16.80 24.44
C GLU A 72 13.79 18.33 24.37
N LEU A 73 13.03 18.83 23.39
CA LEU A 73 12.91 20.26 23.10
C LEU A 73 11.80 20.94 23.90
N HIS A 74 10.77 20.19 24.28
CA HIS A 74 9.56 20.72 24.91
C HIS A 74 9.34 20.08 26.28
N ARG A 75 9.10 20.91 27.30
CA ARG A 75 8.77 20.46 28.67
C ARG A 75 7.28 20.19 28.88
N ILE A 76 6.54 20.04 27.79
CA ILE A 76 5.08 19.84 27.80
C ILE A 76 4.81 18.41 27.36
N ASN A 77 3.95 17.72 28.09
CA ASN A 77 3.53 16.38 27.70
C ASN A 77 2.64 16.45 26.45
N PRO A 78 2.98 15.73 25.37
CA PRO A 78 2.19 15.73 24.15
C PRO A 78 0.80 15.14 24.40
N SER A 79 -0.22 15.70 23.75
CA SER A 79 -1.56 15.09 23.73
C SER A 79 -1.54 13.77 22.97
N MET A 80 -2.63 12.99 23.07
CA MET A 80 -2.74 11.74 22.30
C MET A 80 -2.72 11.99 20.77
N THR A 81 -3.23 13.14 20.32
CA THR A 81 -3.17 13.55 18.91
C THR A 81 -1.73 13.83 18.49
N ASP A 82 -0.97 14.53 19.33
CA ASP A 82 0.45 14.82 19.08
C ASP A 82 1.28 13.55 19.05
N LEU A 83 1.04 12.62 19.97
CA LEU A 83 1.71 11.31 19.98
C LEU A 83 1.52 10.56 18.66
N LYS A 84 0.29 10.51 18.15
CA LYS A 84 0.00 9.90 16.85
C LYS A 84 0.69 10.62 15.71
N LEU A 85 0.65 11.96 15.70
CA LEU A 85 1.29 12.76 14.66
C LEU A 85 2.81 12.55 14.64
N LEU A 86 3.48 12.64 15.78
CA LEU A 86 4.93 12.47 15.91
C LEU A 86 5.38 11.05 15.51
N ASP A 87 4.59 10.03 15.87
CA ASP A 87 4.82 8.65 15.44
C ASP A 87 4.61 8.46 13.93
N THR A 88 3.59 9.12 13.34
CA THR A 88 3.39 9.14 11.89
C THR A 88 4.53 9.85 11.16
N LEU A 89 5.04 10.98 11.68
CA LEU A 89 6.17 11.71 11.10
C LEU A 89 7.45 10.88 11.09
N THR A 90 7.74 10.18 12.21
CA THR A 90 8.89 9.26 12.31
C THR A 90 8.82 8.15 11.25
N MET A 91 7.62 7.61 11.02
CA MET A 91 7.42 6.62 9.96
C MET A 91 7.55 7.20 8.57
N TYR A 92 6.95 8.37 8.32
CA TYR A 92 6.97 9.02 7.03
C TYR A 92 8.41 9.28 6.57
N GLU A 93 9.24 9.85 7.44
CA GLU A 93 10.64 10.10 7.14
C GLU A 93 11.40 8.80 6.83
N SER A 94 11.20 7.75 7.64
CA SER A 94 11.84 6.45 7.43
C SER A 94 11.43 5.79 6.10
N LEU A 95 10.16 5.96 5.69
CA LEU A 95 9.65 5.46 4.40
C LEU A 95 10.21 6.26 3.21
N CYS A 96 10.31 7.58 3.32
CA CYS A 96 10.94 8.40 2.29
C CYS A 96 12.41 8.03 2.09
N LEU A 97 13.15 7.82 3.19
CA LEU A 97 14.54 7.38 3.13
C LEU A 97 14.66 5.97 2.54
N GLU A 98 13.81 5.03 2.95
CA GLU A 98 13.76 3.69 2.34
C GLU A 98 13.54 3.78 0.84
N GLN A 99 12.57 4.56 0.37
CA GLN A 99 12.31 4.72 -1.05
C GLN A 99 13.51 5.30 -1.80
N TYR A 100 14.20 6.30 -1.24
CA TYR A 100 15.44 6.83 -1.82
C TYR A 100 16.50 5.73 -1.99
N PHE A 101 16.70 4.88 -0.97
CA PHE A 101 17.65 3.78 -1.03
C PHE A 101 17.22 2.71 -2.04
N LEU A 102 15.94 2.37 -2.10
CA LEU A 102 15.40 1.43 -3.09
C LEU A 102 15.61 1.92 -4.52
N ASP A 103 15.30 3.19 -4.79
CA ASP A 103 15.45 3.79 -6.12
C ASP A 103 16.92 3.86 -6.55
N LYS A 104 17.81 4.18 -5.60
CA LYS A 104 19.25 4.33 -5.87
C LYS A 104 19.97 2.99 -6.06
N PHE A 105 19.65 2.00 -5.25
CA PHE A 105 20.44 0.76 -5.16
C PHE A 105 19.77 -0.45 -5.82
N GLN A 106 18.47 -0.40 -6.09
CA GLN A 106 17.70 -1.47 -6.76
C GLN A 106 17.99 -2.88 -6.19
N PRO A 107 17.84 -3.08 -4.86
CA PRO A 107 18.14 -4.36 -4.20
C PRO A 107 17.40 -5.54 -4.82
N GLY A 108 18.14 -6.60 -5.17
CA GLY A 108 17.55 -7.81 -5.77
C GLY A 108 16.67 -8.63 -4.81
N LEU A 109 16.82 -8.48 -3.48
CA LEU A 109 16.00 -9.20 -2.50
C LEU A 109 14.72 -8.46 -2.11
N ASN A 110 14.54 -7.22 -2.55
CA ASN A 110 13.25 -6.56 -2.49
C ASN A 110 12.42 -7.06 -3.68
N SER A 111 11.22 -7.60 -3.43
CA SER A 111 10.27 -7.78 -4.52
C SER A 111 10.03 -6.41 -5.17
N GLN A 112 10.13 -6.32 -6.51
CA GLN A 112 9.81 -5.11 -7.29
C GLN A 112 8.42 -4.53 -6.96
N GLU A 113 7.62 -5.30 -6.27
CA GLU A 113 6.33 -4.96 -5.75
C GLU A 113 6.43 -4.47 -4.30
N LEU A 114 6.57 -3.16 -4.12
CA LEU A 114 5.57 -2.48 -3.29
C LEU A 114 4.22 -2.60 -4.01
N VAL A 115 3.69 -3.82 -4.15
CA VAL A 115 2.26 -4.01 -4.36
C VAL A 115 1.65 -3.55 -3.06
N ALA A 116 1.21 -2.29 -3.11
CA ALA A 116 0.25 -1.74 -2.18
C ALA A 116 -0.77 -2.84 -1.90
N LYS A 117 -0.72 -3.40 -0.68
CA LYS A 117 -1.79 -4.25 -0.17
C LYS A 117 -3.04 -3.38 -0.20
N GLY A 118 -3.87 -3.58 -1.22
CA GLY A 118 -5.11 -2.84 -1.43
C GLY A 118 -5.16 -2.19 -2.80
N GLY A 119 -5.83 -2.86 -3.73
CA GLY A 119 -6.08 -2.37 -5.07
C GLY A 119 -6.80 -1.01 -5.04
N LEU A 120 -6.06 0.04 -5.37
CA LEU A 120 -6.65 1.28 -5.83
C LEU A 120 -6.23 1.45 -7.29
N PRO A 121 -7.15 1.24 -8.26
CA PRO A 121 -6.83 1.46 -9.66
C PRO A 121 -6.29 2.88 -9.86
N ASN A 122 -5.23 3.01 -10.67
CA ASN A 122 -4.54 4.27 -11.00
C ASN A 122 -3.74 4.94 -9.88
N LYS A 123 -3.45 4.26 -8.77
CA LYS A 123 -2.55 4.78 -7.72
C LYS A 123 -1.27 3.97 -7.65
N GLY A 124 -0.14 4.67 -7.52
CA GLY A 124 1.17 4.05 -7.33
C GLY A 124 1.34 3.44 -5.94
N PRO A 125 2.51 2.87 -5.65
CA PRO A 125 2.83 2.24 -4.35
C PRO A 125 2.62 3.18 -3.15
N LEU A 126 2.70 4.50 -3.39
CA LEU A 126 2.49 5.56 -2.40
C LEU A 126 1.01 5.96 -2.21
N GLY A 127 0.07 5.33 -2.91
CA GLY A 127 -1.34 5.76 -2.92
C GLY A 127 -1.59 7.07 -3.67
N ILE A 128 -0.58 7.62 -4.35
CA ILE A 128 -0.69 8.84 -5.16
C ILE A 128 -1.20 8.47 -6.57
N PRO A 129 -2.21 9.16 -7.10
CA PRO A 129 -2.65 8.96 -8.48
C PRO A 129 -1.50 9.14 -9.47
N TRP A 130 -1.36 8.21 -10.42
CA TRP A 130 -0.38 8.38 -11.50
C TRP A 130 -0.69 9.60 -12.36
N SER A 131 0.34 10.27 -12.86
CA SER A 131 0.19 11.26 -13.93
C SER A 131 -0.35 10.60 -15.20
N GLN A 132 -0.98 11.38 -16.09
CA GLN A 132 -1.55 10.85 -17.34
C GLN A 132 -0.49 10.12 -18.17
N SER A 133 0.68 10.71 -18.36
CA SER A 133 1.82 10.09 -19.07
C SER A 133 2.25 8.73 -18.49
N LYS A 134 2.30 8.59 -17.15
CA LYS A 134 2.61 7.29 -16.52
C LYS A 134 1.49 6.27 -16.72
N ARG A 135 0.22 6.68 -16.68
CA ARG A 135 -0.91 5.80 -17.00
C ARG A 135 -0.84 5.29 -18.43
N ASP A 136 -0.52 6.17 -19.37
CA ASP A 136 -0.43 5.84 -20.79
C ASP A 136 0.73 4.89 -21.08
N ALA A 137 1.91 5.14 -20.50
CA ALA A 137 3.06 4.24 -20.61
C ALA A 137 2.77 2.85 -20.03
N HIS A 138 2.13 2.78 -18.85
CA HIS A 138 1.74 1.51 -18.25
C HIS A 138 0.68 0.78 -19.10
N SER A 139 -0.31 1.52 -19.62
CA SER A 139 -1.32 0.96 -20.52
C SER A 139 -0.68 0.39 -21.79
N LEU A 140 0.24 1.12 -22.41
CA LEU A 140 0.98 0.65 -23.59
C LEU A 140 1.80 -0.61 -23.28
N SER A 141 2.44 -0.69 -22.10
CA SER A 141 3.25 -1.84 -21.68
C SER A 141 2.44 -3.12 -21.37
N THR A 142 1.15 -2.96 -21.05
CA THR A 142 0.25 -4.08 -20.72
C THR A 142 -0.66 -4.45 -21.89
N ARG A 143 -0.87 -3.52 -22.83
CA ARG A 143 -1.62 -3.76 -24.07
C ARG A 143 -0.87 -4.73 -24.97
N GLY A 144 -1.60 -5.70 -25.53
CA GLY A 144 -1.04 -6.69 -26.45
C GLY A 144 -0.34 -7.87 -25.78
N ARG A 145 -0.31 -7.96 -24.44
CA ARG A 145 0.09 -9.19 -23.76
C ARG A 145 -0.87 -10.32 -24.15
N GLN A 146 -0.37 -11.30 -24.88
CA GLN A 146 -1.09 -12.52 -25.18
C GLN A 146 -0.75 -13.55 -24.10
N PHE A 147 -1.77 -14.09 -23.43
CA PHE A 147 -1.56 -15.22 -22.55
C PHE A 147 -1.29 -16.46 -23.40
N ASN A 148 -0.31 -17.27 -22.99
CA ASN A 148 -0.04 -18.53 -23.68
C ASN A 148 -1.25 -19.48 -23.55
N ALA A 149 -1.43 -20.37 -24.53
CA ALA A 149 -2.57 -21.30 -24.55
C ALA A 149 -2.65 -22.15 -23.27
N SER A 150 -1.51 -22.63 -22.76
CA SER A 150 -1.45 -23.43 -21.51
C SER A 150 -1.92 -22.67 -20.26
N HIS A 151 -1.81 -21.35 -20.24
CA HIS A 151 -2.24 -20.50 -19.13
C HIS A 151 -3.73 -20.23 -19.23
N ILE A 152 -4.23 -20.01 -20.45
CA ILE A 152 -5.67 -19.88 -20.74
C ILE A 152 -6.39 -21.18 -20.35
N GLU A 153 -5.85 -22.33 -20.73
CA GLU A 153 -6.40 -23.66 -20.40
C GLU A 153 -6.44 -23.88 -18.89
N ARG A 154 -5.32 -23.66 -18.17
CA ARG A 154 -5.28 -23.76 -16.70
C ARG A 154 -6.28 -22.84 -16.02
N LEU A 155 -6.43 -21.61 -16.48
CA LEU A 155 -7.43 -20.67 -15.94
C LEU A 155 -8.84 -21.16 -16.22
N SER A 156 -9.11 -21.64 -17.44
CA SER A 156 -10.39 -22.19 -17.83
C SER A 156 -10.75 -23.39 -16.95
N ASP A 157 -9.87 -24.38 -16.82
CA ASP A 157 -10.11 -25.57 -15.99
C ASP A 157 -10.30 -25.22 -14.52
N ALA A 158 -9.52 -24.26 -14.01
CA ALA A 158 -9.65 -23.80 -12.63
C ALA A 158 -11.00 -23.10 -12.36
N GLN A 159 -11.67 -22.54 -13.37
CA GLN A 159 -12.92 -21.81 -13.23
C GLN A 159 -14.15 -22.62 -13.68
N LYS A 160 -13.95 -23.61 -14.56
CA LYS A 160 -15.02 -24.44 -15.11
C LYS A 160 -15.73 -25.21 -14.00
N GLY A 161 -17.06 -25.15 -13.99
CA GLY A 161 -17.91 -25.84 -13.01
C GLY A 161 -18.05 -25.13 -11.65
N LYS A 162 -17.29 -24.07 -11.38
CA LYS A 162 -17.49 -23.25 -10.16
C LYS A 162 -18.73 -22.37 -10.34
N ARG A 163 -19.84 -22.74 -9.68
CA ARG A 163 -20.98 -21.84 -9.50
C ARG A 163 -20.76 -20.99 -8.25
N LEU A 164 -20.95 -19.69 -8.39
CA LEU A 164 -20.95 -18.78 -7.25
C LEU A 164 -22.09 -19.16 -6.30
N SER A 165 -21.81 -19.22 -5.00
CA SER A 165 -22.84 -19.45 -3.99
C SER A 165 -23.88 -18.33 -4.02
N GLN A 166 -25.10 -18.62 -3.57
CA GLN A 166 -26.16 -17.61 -3.49
C GLN A 166 -25.70 -16.40 -2.66
N GLU A 167 -25.08 -16.65 -1.51
CA GLU A 167 -24.48 -15.61 -0.66
C GLU A 167 -23.46 -14.73 -1.41
N THR A 168 -22.60 -15.33 -2.25
CA THR A 168 -21.61 -14.57 -3.03
C THR A 168 -22.30 -13.75 -4.12
N ARG A 169 -23.34 -14.31 -4.76
CA ARG A 169 -24.15 -13.59 -5.74
C ARG A 169 -24.87 -12.41 -5.10
N ASP A 170 -25.40 -12.58 -3.89
CA ASP A 170 -26.08 -11.53 -3.13
C ASP A 170 -25.10 -10.44 -2.69
N LYS A 171 -23.90 -10.81 -2.22
CA LYS A 171 -22.81 -9.86 -1.90
C LYS A 171 -22.38 -9.05 -3.12
N MET A 172 -22.20 -9.70 -4.27
CA MET A 172 -21.85 -8.99 -5.51
C MET A 172 -22.99 -8.10 -5.99
N SER A 173 -24.24 -8.58 -5.91
CA SER A 173 -25.45 -7.82 -6.25
C SER A 173 -25.60 -6.58 -5.36
N GLY A 174 -25.42 -6.73 -4.04
CA GLY A 174 -25.41 -5.62 -3.08
C GLY A 174 -24.26 -4.64 -3.33
N SER A 175 -23.09 -5.13 -3.72
CA SER A 175 -21.94 -4.29 -4.09
C SER A 175 -22.13 -3.56 -5.43
N HIS A 176 -23.05 -4.03 -6.28
CA HIS A 176 -23.30 -3.44 -7.60
C HIS A 176 -24.21 -2.21 -7.55
N GLY A 177 -24.76 -1.83 -6.38
CA GLY A 177 -25.57 -0.62 -6.20
C GLY A 177 -24.76 0.70 -6.25
N GLY A 178 -23.43 0.64 -6.13
CA GLY A 178 -22.62 1.83 -5.91
C GLY A 178 -22.76 2.37 -4.48
N ALA A 179 -21.72 3.02 -3.96
CA ALA A 179 -21.83 3.72 -2.69
C ALA A 179 -22.86 4.85 -2.81
N LYS A 180 -23.76 4.97 -1.81
CA LYS A 180 -24.64 6.12 -1.64
C LYS A 180 -23.80 7.31 -1.20
N ILE A 181 -23.75 8.33 -2.02
CA ILE A 181 -23.14 9.61 -1.72
C ILE A 181 -24.24 10.66 -1.62
N TYR A 182 -24.01 11.72 -0.85
CA TYR A 182 -24.96 12.82 -0.79
C TYR A 182 -24.22 14.14 -1.00
N SER A 183 -24.87 15.08 -1.69
CA SER A 183 -24.47 16.48 -1.68
C SER A 183 -25.24 17.21 -0.60
N VAL A 184 -24.59 18.16 0.07
CA VAL A 184 -25.25 19.09 0.98
C VAL A 184 -25.24 20.47 0.32
N ASN A 185 -26.42 21.09 0.19
CA ASN A 185 -26.49 22.50 -0.16
C ASN A 185 -25.98 23.32 1.03
N VAL A 186 -24.87 24.02 0.87
CA VAL A 186 -24.20 24.73 1.97
C VAL A 186 -25.03 25.93 2.47
N THR A 187 -25.92 26.47 1.64
CA THR A 187 -26.76 27.62 1.99
C THR A 187 -28.06 27.21 2.68
N THR A 188 -28.71 26.12 2.24
CA THR A 188 -30.01 25.68 2.79
C THR A 188 -29.91 24.51 3.76
N GLY A 189 -28.78 23.78 3.77
CA GLY A 189 -28.58 22.57 4.56
C GLY A 189 -29.21 21.30 3.95
N ASP A 190 -29.89 21.42 2.81
CA ASP A 190 -30.61 20.31 2.19
C ASP A 190 -29.66 19.23 1.69
N LYS A 191 -30.04 17.96 1.88
CA LYS A 191 -29.28 16.80 1.42
C LYS A 191 -29.94 16.18 0.20
N THR A 192 -29.15 15.93 -0.84
CA THR A 192 -29.59 15.16 -2.01
C THR A 192 -28.73 13.92 -2.14
N PHE A 193 -29.35 12.75 -2.24
CA PHE A 193 -28.66 11.47 -2.30
C PHE A 193 -28.51 11.00 -3.75
N PHE A 194 -27.36 10.39 -4.05
CA PHE A 194 -27.02 9.83 -5.36
C PHE A 194 -26.37 8.47 -5.19
N ASP A 195 -26.58 7.61 -6.18
CA ASP A 195 -25.79 6.39 -6.33
C ASP A 195 -24.56 6.72 -7.19
N THR A 196 -23.39 6.27 -6.78
CA THR A 196 -22.12 6.53 -7.50
C THR A 196 -22.10 6.09 -8.96
N LYS A 197 -23.00 5.18 -9.38
CA LYS A 197 -23.18 4.80 -10.79
C LYS A 197 -24.06 5.78 -11.59
N SER A 198 -25.03 6.44 -10.96
CA SER A 198 -25.95 7.38 -11.65
C SER A 198 -25.35 8.77 -11.85
N ILE A 199 -24.24 9.10 -11.18
CA ILE A 199 -23.46 10.34 -11.42
C ILE A 199 -22.90 10.46 -12.84
N ARG A 200 -22.83 9.35 -13.60
CA ARG A 200 -22.31 9.40 -14.98
C ARG A 200 -23.16 10.18 -15.97
N LEU A 201 -24.33 10.71 -15.58
CA LEU A 201 -25.20 11.47 -16.47
C LEU A 201 -25.68 12.74 -15.76
N ARG A 202 -25.31 13.90 -16.32
CA ARG A 202 -25.66 15.31 -15.98
C ARG A 202 -24.51 16.13 -15.38
N MET A 203 -23.42 16.28 -16.13
CA MET A 203 -22.49 17.41 -15.94
C MET A 203 -22.79 18.61 -16.88
N ASP A 204 -23.92 18.61 -17.58
CA ASP A 204 -24.35 19.73 -18.45
C ASP A 204 -25.13 20.82 -17.69
N SER A 205 -25.13 20.81 -16.35
CA SER A 205 -25.76 21.88 -15.57
C SER A 205 -24.77 23.05 -15.40
N PRO A 206 -25.13 24.30 -15.76
CA PRO A 206 -24.22 25.45 -15.77
C PRO A 206 -23.81 25.95 -14.38
N TYR A 207 -24.24 25.29 -13.30
CA TYR A 207 -23.90 25.69 -11.94
C TYR A 207 -22.65 24.95 -11.47
N ARG A 208 -21.48 25.61 -11.58
CA ARG A 208 -20.28 25.25 -10.81
C ARG A 208 -20.57 25.46 -9.32
N VAL A 209 -21.14 24.45 -8.67
CA VAL A 209 -21.29 24.43 -7.21
C VAL A 209 -20.00 23.89 -6.60
N ASN A 210 -19.41 24.66 -5.68
CA ASN A 210 -18.28 24.23 -4.83
C ASN A 210 -18.71 23.00 -4.02
N LEU A 211 -18.47 21.80 -4.57
CA LEU A 211 -18.90 20.53 -3.99
C LEU A 211 -17.80 20.02 -3.04
N LEU A 212 -18.01 20.14 -1.73
CA LEU A 212 -17.19 19.46 -0.73
C LEU A 212 -17.71 18.02 -0.57
N LEU A 213 -16.96 17.05 -1.13
CA LEU A 213 -17.27 15.63 -1.02
C LEU A 213 -16.88 15.11 0.38
N VAL A 214 -17.87 14.94 1.25
CA VAL A 214 -17.70 14.28 2.55
C VAL A 214 -18.04 12.80 2.39
N LEU A 215 -17.02 11.95 2.30
CA LEU A 215 -17.18 10.49 2.30
C LEU A 215 -17.38 10.00 3.73
N ASN A 216 -18.59 9.54 4.05
CA ASN A 216 -18.86 8.91 5.34
C ASN A 216 -18.63 7.40 5.22
N MET A 217 -17.52 6.90 5.76
CA MET A 217 -17.24 5.46 5.88
C MET A 217 -17.94 4.94 7.13
N GLY A 218 -19.27 4.83 7.06
CA GLY A 218 -20.06 4.13 8.07
C GLY A 218 -19.99 2.62 7.84
N TYR A 219 -19.55 1.88 8.85
CA TYR A 219 -19.63 0.43 8.90
C TYR A 219 -21.09 -0.02 8.78
N LEU A 220 -21.36 -0.91 7.82
CA LEU A 220 -22.23 -2.10 7.91
C LEU A 220 -21.96 -2.98 6.68
#